data_AF-A0AAW2W366-F1
#
_entry.id   AF-A0AAW2W366-F1
#
_cell.length_a   1.000
_cell.length_b   1.000
_cell.length_c   1.000
_cell.angle_alpha   90.00
_cell.angle_beta   90.00
_cell.angle_gamma   90.00
#
_symmetry.space_group_name_H-M   'P 1'
#
loop_
_entity.id
_entity.type
_entity.pdbx_description
1 polymer ?
#
loop_
_entity_poly.entity_id
_entity_poly.type
_entity_poly.pdbx_seq_one_letter_code
_entity_poly.pdbx_strand_id
1 'polypeptide(L)'
;MVKASKWSFIVQVGESADVLSKGRLRATLHSVCRHAKMDNLSRETFVVFLQPAWSKTFSLSDYPLESLTSGDQVTTESYSVETRNAVQELNGLTQKIREIVPPLSSRLRDGMTFAEFSRETTKKYYGGSGLQSKDRIRYCSFFLPYVVCVILLSRAS
;
A
#
# COMPACT_ATOMS: atom_id res chain seq x y z
N MET A 1 1.45 -6.33 13.80
CA MET A 1 2.77 -5.65 13.98
C MET A 1 3.82 -6.50 13.28
N VAL A 2 4.49 -5.95 12.26
CA VAL A 2 5.58 -6.67 11.57
C VAL A 2 6.77 -6.79 12.52
N LYS A 3 7.26 -8.01 12.72
CA LYS A 3 8.44 -8.31 13.54
C LYS A 3 9.60 -8.69 12.62
N ALA A 4 10.77 -8.14 12.87
CA ALA A 4 11.99 -8.46 12.16
C ALA A 4 13.10 -8.70 13.18
N SER A 5 14.00 -9.64 12.91
CA SER A 5 15.17 -9.87 13.77
C SER A 5 16.14 -8.69 13.65
N LYS A 6 17.06 -8.57 14.62
CA LYS A 6 18.17 -7.62 14.49
C LYS A 6 18.96 -7.94 13.22
N TRP A 7 19.45 -6.89 12.54
CA TRP A 7 20.23 -6.99 11.31
C TRP A 7 19.49 -7.62 10.11
N SER A 8 18.15 -7.64 10.15
CA SER A 8 17.32 -8.06 9.03
C SER A 8 16.61 -6.86 8.39
N PHE A 9 16.15 -7.06 7.16
CA PHE A 9 15.30 -6.11 6.46
C PHE A 9 14.00 -6.79 6.05
N ILE A 10 12.95 -6.00 5.92
CA ILE A 10 11.64 -6.46 5.45
C ILE A 10 11.53 -6.10 3.98
N VAL A 11 11.11 -7.07 3.16
CA VAL A 11 10.83 -6.87 1.75
C VAL A 11 9.33 -6.85 1.55
N GLN A 12 8.81 -5.82 0.89
CA GLN A 12 7.41 -5.68 0.54
C GLN A 12 7.25 -5.50 -0.97
N VAL A 13 6.24 -6.16 -1.52
CA VAL A 13 5.86 -6.03 -2.93
C VAL A 13 5.11 -4.71 -3.12
N GLY A 14 5.53 -3.91 -4.09
CA GLY A 14 4.81 -2.70 -4.49
C GLY A 14 3.93 -2.90 -5.73
N GLU A 15 3.14 -1.89 -6.08
CA GLU A 15 2.15 -1.97 -7.16
C GLU A 15 2.77 -2.25 -8.53
N SER A 16 3.98 -1.75 -8.80
CA SER A 16 4.62 -2.01 -10.09
C SER A 16 5.01 -3.48 -10.23
N ALA A 17 5.43 -4.14 -9.14
CA ALA A 17 5.69 -5.57 -9.17
C ALA A 17 4.40 -6.38 -9.34
N ASP A 18 3.31 -5.97 -8.70
CA ASP A 18 1.99 -6.59 -8.86
C ASP A 18 1.57 -6.58 -10.34
N VAL A 19 1.55 -5.40 -10.95
CA VAL A 19 1.17 -5.22 -12.36
C VAL A 19 2.11 -5.95 -13.31
N LEU A 20 3.44 -5.79 -13.16
CA LEU A 20 4.41 -6.44 -14.04
C LEU A 20 4.40 -7.96 -13.93
N SER A 21 4.05 -8.49 -12.76
CA SER A 21 3.90 -9.92 -12.52
C SER A 21 2.54 -10.48 -12.95
N LYS A 22 1.64 -9.62 -13.47
CA LYS A 22 0.26 -9.97 -13.84
C LYS A 22 -0.51 -10.56 -12.64
N GLY A 23 -0.34 -9.98 -11.46
CA GLY A 23 -1.00 -10.42 -10.23
C GLY A 23 -0.37 -11.65 -9.54
N ARG A 24 0.73 -12.21 -10.06
CA ARG A 24 1.45 -13.31 -9.39
C ARG A 24 2.11 -12.86 -8.09
N LEU A 25 2.51 -11.60 -8.00
CA LEU A 25 2.90 -10.92 -6.78
C LEU A 25 1.77 -9.94 -6.41
N ARG A 26 1.48 -9.77 -5.12
CA ARG A 26 0.43 -8.87 -4.66
C ARG A 26 0.99 -7.70 -3.87
N ALA A 27 0.62 -6.48 -4.25
CA ALA A 27 1.06 -5.28 -3.57
C ALA A 27 0.65 -5.30 -2.09
N THR A 28 1.60 -5.06 -1.19
CA THR A 28 1.40 -5.26 0.26
C THR A 28 0.93 -3.98 0.95
N LEU A 29 -0.33 -3.96 1.38
CA LEU A 29 -0.89 -2.87 2.19
C LEU A 29 -0.17 -2.79 3.54
N HIS A 30 0.32 -1.60 3.87
CA HIS A 30 0.98 -1.33 5.14
C HIS A 30 0.69 0.08 5.64
N SER A 31 0.81 0.26 6.94
CA SER A 31 0.64 1.52 7.65
C SER A 31 1.57 1.53 8.85
N VAL A 32 2.03 2.72 9.23
CA VAL A 32 2.80 2.95 10.45
C VAL A 32 1.93 3.72 11.42
N CYS A 33 1.72 3.17 12.61
CA CYS A 33 0.98 3.83 13.67
C CYS A 33 1.91 4.22 14.81
N ARG A 34 1.66 5.38 15.42
CA ARG A 34 2.30 5.75 16.70
C ARG A 34 1.85 4.75 17.77
N HIS A 35 2.77 4.38 18.65
CA HIS A 35 2.46 3.47 19.74
C HIS A 35 1.57 4.18 20.77
N ALA A 36 0.33 3.70 20.97
CA ALA A 36 -0.69 4.40 21.75
C ALA A 36 -0.40 4.56 23.24
N LYS A 37 0.58 3.82 23.79
CA LYS A 37 0.89 3.76 25.22
C LYS A 37 2.25 4.38 25.59
N MET A 38 3.01 4.93 24.64
CA MET A 38 4.37 5.42 24.90
C MET A 38 4.60 6.72 24.15
N ASP A 39 4.62 7.83 24.89
CA ASP A 39 4.65 9.16 24.31
C ASP A 39 6.05 9.62 23.88
N ASN A 40 7.12 8.98 24.36
CA ASN A 40 8.51 9.40 24.17
C ASN A 40 9.37 8.40 23.39
N LEU A 41 8.79 7.71 22.40
CA LEU A 41 9.55 6.83 21.51
C LEU A 41 9.55 7.36 20.08
N SER A 42 10.74 7.66 19.56
CA SER A 42 10.95 7.88 18.13
C SER A 42 11.03 6.54 17.42
N ARG A 43 10.40 6.45 16.24
CA ARG A 43 10.60 5.33 15.32
C ARG A 43 11.41 5.85 14.15
N GLU A 44 12.65 5.38 14.06
CA GLU A 44 13.51 5.65 12.92
C GLU A 44 13.44 4.47 11.94
N THR A 45 13.30 4.78 10.66
CA THR A 45 13.15 3.75 9.63
C THR A 45 13.76 4.26 8.35
N PHE A 46 14.63 3.46 7.75
CA PHE A 46 15.15 3.71 6.41
C PHE A 46 14.36 2.87 5.42
N VAL A 47 13.93 3.49 4.33
CA VAL A 47 13.17 2.79 3.28
C VAL A 47 13.92 2.94 1.97
N VAL A 48 14.17 1.82 1.31
CA VAL A 48 14.78 1.78 -0.03
C VAL A 48 13.74 1.30 -1.02
N PHE A 49 13.62 2.03 -2.12
CA PHE A 49 12.67 1.74 -3.18
C PHE A 49 13.40 1.27 -4.44
N LEU A 50 13.13 0.03 -4.84
CA LEU A 50 13.56 -0.50 -6.12
C LEU A 50 12.47 -0.24 -7.15
N GLN A 51 12.82 0.45 -8.23
CA GLN A 51 11.89 0.91 -9.26
C GLN A 51 12.24 0.34 -10.64
N PRO A 52 11.27 0.18 -11.55
CA PRO A 52 11.55 -0.18 -12.93
C PRO A 52 12.32 0.95 -13.63
N ALA A 53 12.83 0.66 -14.83
CA ALA A 53 13.28 1.72 -15.72
C ALA A 53 12.13 2.71 -16.02
N TRP A 54 12.44 4.00 -16.12
CA TRP A 54 11.46 5.06 -16.38
C TRP A 54 10.61 4.82 -17.64
N SER A 55 11.21 4.23 -18.67
CA SER A 55 10.57 3.88 -19.94
C SER A 55 9.80 2.56 -19.91
N LYS A 56 9.80 1.82 -18.79
CA LYS A 56 9.12 0.53 -18.71
C LYS A 56 7.61 0.73 -18.84
N THR A 57 7.01 0.09 -19.85
CA THR A 57 5.56 0.13 -20.08
C THR A 57 4.83 -0.95 -19.29
N PHE A 58 3.66 -0.60 -18.74
CA PHE A 58 2.71 -1.54 -18.17
C PHE A 58 1.72 -2.02 -19.23
N SER A 59 1.41 -3.32 -19.20
CA SER A 59 0.37 -3.93 -20.03
C SER A 59 -0.64 -4.62 -19.14
N LEU A 60 -1.92 -4.33 -19.37
CA LEU A 60 -3.05 -4.83 -18.60
C LEU A 60 -3.77 -6.01 -19.28
N SER A 61 -3.30 -6.47 -20.44
CA SER A 61 -3.98 -7.49 -21.25
C SER A 61 -4.27 -8.78 -20.49
N ASP A 62 -3.39 -9.15 -19.55
CA ASP A 62 -3.49 -10.37 -18.74
C ASP A 62 -3.58 -10.06 -17.23
N TYR A 63 -3.81 -8.80 -16.85
CA TYR A 63 -3.95 -8.42 -15.46
C TYR A 63 -5.38 -8.71 -15.02
N PRO A 64 -5.60 -9.39 -13.87
CA PRO A 64 -6.95 -9.69 -13.40
C PRO A 64 -7.71 -8.38 -13.13
N LEU A 65 -8.62 -8.02 -14.04
CA LEU A 65 -9.41 -6.78 -13.99
C LEU A 65 -10.30 -6.72 -12.74
N GLU A 66 -10.69 -7.88 -12.21
CA GLU A 66 -11.37 -8.02 -10.92
C GLU A 66 -10.52 -7.49 -9.75
N SER A 67 -9.18 -7.53 -9.84
CA SER A 67 -8.29 -6.91 -8.85
C SER A 67 -8.23 -5.38 -8.95
N LEU A 68 -8.70 -4.78 -10.06
CA LEU A 68 -8.75 -3.33 -10.25
C LEU A 68 -10.04 -2.71 -9.71
N THR A 69 -11.08 -3.53 -9.47
CA THR A 69 -12.43 -3.11 -9.07
C THR A 69 -12.92 -3.77 -7.78
N SER A 70 -12.54 -5.01 -7.50
CA SER A 70 -12.85 -5.72 -6.26
C SER A 70 -11.64 -5.74 -5.34
N GLY A 71 -11.67 -4.88 -4.32
CA GLY A 71 -10.97 -5.19 -3.10
C GLY A 71 -11.62 -6.43 -2.49
N ASP A 72 -10.91 -7.56 -2.58
CA ASP A 72 -11.03 -8.76 -1.74
C ASP A 72 -12.43 -8.95 -1.13
N GLN A 73 -13.34 -9.59 -1.87
CA GLN A 73 -14.51 -10.18 -1.23
C GLN A 73 -13.99 -11.31 -0.35
N VAL A 74 -13.94 -11.07 0.96
CA VAL A 74 -13.85 -12.13 1.96
C VAL A 74 -14.98 -13.09 1.65
N THR A 75 -14.64 -14.30 1.21
CA THR A 75 -15.57 -15.41 1.04
C THR A 75 -16.29 -15.61 2.36
N THR A 76 -17.60 -15.37 2.36
CA THR A 76 -18.49 -15.58 3.50
C THR A 76 -18.61 -17.08 3.77
N GLU A 77 -17.71 -17.63 4.57
CA GLU A 77 -17.93 -18.89 5.27
C GLU A 77 -18.43 -18.61 6.68
N SER A 78 -19.33 -19.45 7.17
CA SER A 78 -20.13 -19.23 8.37
C SER A 78 -19.30 -19.28 9.65
N TYR A 79 -19.05 -18.13 10.27
CA TYR A 79 -18.37 -18.05 11.57
C TYR A 79 -19.27 -17.57 12.73
N SER A 80 -18.87 -17.95 13.94
CA SER A 80 -19.50 -17.71 15.24
C SER A 80 -19.68 -16.22 15.62
N VAL A 81 -20.46 -15.95 16.67
CA VAL A 81 -20.88 -14.59 17.09
C VAL A 81 -19.72 -13.66 17.46
N GLU A 82 -18.63 -14.16 18.07
CA GLU A 82 -17.43 -13.35 18.37
C GLU A 82 -16.66 -12.95 17.09
N THR A 83 -16.71 -13.79 16.05
CA THR A 83 -16.10 -13.50 14.76
C THR A 83 -16.84 -12.39 14.02
N ARG A 84 -18.15 -12.23 14.23
CA ARG A 84 -18.95 -11.17 13.56
C ARG A 84 -18.51 -9.76 13.93
N ASN A 85 -18.19 -9.50 15.19
CA ASN A 85 -17.75 -8.18 15.65
C ASN A 85 -16.36 -7.83 15.09
N ALA A 86 -15.42 -8.79 15.09
CA ALA A 86 -14.10 -8.62 14.49
C ALA A 86 -14.17 -8.42 12.96
N VAL A 87 -15.07 -9.14 12.28
CA VAL A 87 -15.32 -8.97 10.83
C VAL A 87 -15.95 -7.61 10.53
N GLN A 88 -16.87 -7.12 11.37
CA GLN A 88 -17.50 -5.81 11.21
C GLN A 88 -16.50 -4.66 11.41
N GLU A 89 -15.63 -4.75 12.41
CA GLU A 89 -14.53 -3.79 12.64
C GLU A 89 -13.50 -3.81 11.51
N LEU A 90 -13.12 -5.01 11.02
CA LEU A 90 -12.23 -5.16 9.87
C LEU A 90 -12.83 -4.59 8.59
N ASN A 91 -14.13 -4.78 8.38
CA ASN A 91 -14.87 -4.21 7.25
C ASN A 91 -14.90 -2.68 7.33
N GLY A 92 -15.17 -2.11 8.51
CA GLY A 92 -15.13 -0.67 8.74
C GLY A 92 -13.74 -0.05 8.54
N LEU A 93 -12.68 -0.75 8.96
CA LEU A 93 -11.30 -0.33 8.73
C LEU A 93 -10.92 -0.41 7.23
N THR A 94 -11.30 -1.50 6.57
CA THR A 94 -11.07 -1.71 5.13
C THR A 94 -11.75 -0.62 4.31
N GLN A 95 -12.97 -0.24 4.69
CA GLN A 95 -13.69 0.85 4.04
C GLN A 95 -12.98 2.21 4.25
N LYS A 96 -12.54 2.52 5.47
CA LYS A 96 -11.74 3.73 5.75
C LYS A 96 -10.43 3.76 4.96
N ILE A 97 -9.77 2.62 4.79
CA ILE A 97 -8.55 2.52 3.98
C ILE A 97 -8.86 2.82 2.51
N ARG A 98 -9.99 2.33 1.97
CA ARG A 98 -10.41 2.61 0.58
C ARG A 98 -10.76 4.08 0.34
N GLU A 99 -11.28 4.78 1.35
CA GLU A 99 -11.52 6.23 1.27
C GLU A 99 -10.22 7.04 1.18
N ILE A 100 -9.13 6.45 1.66
CA ILE A 100 -7.85 7.08 1.88
C ILE A 100 -6.88 6.77 0.73
N VAL A 101 -6.79 5.51 0.31
CA VAL A 101 -5.84 5.05 -0.69
C VAL A 101 -6.47 5.19 -2.08
N PRO A 102 -5.97 6.08 -2.96
CA PRO A 102 -6.46 6.18 -4.33
C PRO A 102 -6.33 4.84 -5.05
N PRO A 103 -7.43 4.29 -5.59
CA PRO A 103 -7.43 2.97 -6.21
C PRO A 103 -6.49 2.91 -7.41
N LEU A 104 -5.89 1.73 -7.67
CA LEU A 104 -4.94 1.53 -8.76
C LEU A 104 -5.54 1.90 -10.12
N SER A 105 -6.80 1.53 -10.37
CA SER A 105 -7.57 1.87 -11.57
C SER A 105 -7.70 3.37 -11.84
N SER A 106 -7.60 4.23 -10.81
CA SER A 106 -7.65 5.68 -10.98
C SER A 106 -6.32 6.31 -11.41
N ARG A 107 -5.23 5.55 -11.37
CA ARG A 107 -3.84 6.02 -11.56
C ARG A 107 -3.12 5.29 -12.68
N LEU A 108 -3.46 4.03 -12.93
CA LEU A 108 -2.85 3.17 -13.93
C LEU A 108 -3.71 3.11 -15.19
N ARG A 109 -3.07 3.21 -16.35
CA ARG A 109 -3.70 3.04 -17.66
C ARG A 109 -2.90 2.03 -18.47
N ASP A 110 -3.56 1.30 -19.36
CA ASP A 110 -2.88 0.39 -20.28
C ASP A 110 -1.92 1.16 -21.19
N GLY A 111 -0.75 0.59 -21.46
CA GLY A 111 0.30 1.21 -22.28
C GLY A 111 1.05 2.37 -21.62
N MET A 112 0.74 2.70 -20.36
CA MET A 112 1.43 3.77 -19.62
C MET A 112 2.85 3.35 -19.22
N THR A 113 3.78 4.29 -19.26
CA THR A 113 5.15 4.11 -18.75
C THR A 113 5.23 4.23 -17.23
N PHE A 114 6.29 3.69 -16.64
CA PHE A 114 6.59 3.85 -15.22
C PHE A 114 6.66 5.32 -14.82
N ALA A 115 7.28 6.16 -15.65
CA ALA A 115 7.38 7.60 -15.42
C ALA A 115 6.01 8.26 -15.23
N GLU A 116 5.07 7.94 -16.12
CA GLU A 116 3.73 8.50 -16.10
C GLU A 116 2.92 7.98 -14.92
N PHE A 117 2.99 6.67 -14.66
CA PHE A 117 2.34 6.07 -13.50
C PHE A 117 2.86 6.68 -12.21
N SER A 118 4.16 6.94 -12.14
CA SER A 118 4.77 7.55 -10.97
C SER A 118 4.30 8.96 -10.75
N ARG A 119 4.27 9.77 -11.81
CA ARG A 119 3.76 11.14 -11.76
C ARG A 119 2.29 11.20 -11.34
N GLU A 120 1.43 10.36 -11.92
CA GLU A 120 0.01 10.32 -11.58
C GLU A 120 -0.21 9.87 -10.13
N THR A 121 0.54 8.89 -9.66
CA THR A 121 0.49 8.42 -8.28
C THR A 121 0.90 9.51 -7.30
N THR A 122 2.06 10.13 -7.49
CA THR A 122 2.52 11.24 -6.65
C THR A 122 1.51 12.39 -6.65
N LYS A 123 0.92 12.73 -7.80
CA LYS A 123 -0.09 13.79 -7.90
C LYS A 123 -1.36 13.49 -7.09
N LYS A 124 -1.85 12.25 -7.07
CA LYS A 124 -3.04 11.87 -6.30
C LYS A 124 -2.80 11.88 -4.80
N TYR A 125 -1.61 11.49 -4.35
CA TYR A 125 -1.27 11.48 -2.93
C TYR A 125 -0.89 12.87 -2.40
N TYR A 126 -0.10 13.62 -3.16
CA TYR A 126 0.61 14.81 -2.67
C TYR A 126 0.30 16.10 -3.44
N GLY A 127 -0.56 16.07 -4.48
CA GLY A 127 -0.96 17.28 -5.20
C GLY A 127 -1.75 18.27 -4.31
N GLY A 128 -1.98 19.50 -4.78
CA GLY A 128 -2.68 20.54 -4.00
C GLY A 128 -4.09 20.17 -3.51
N SER A 129 -4.77 19.25 -4.21
CA SER A 129 -6.05 18.63 -3.79
C SER A 129 -5.90 17.19 -3.30
N GLY A 130 -4.66 16.73 -3.13
CA GLY A 130 -4.27 15.39 -2.74
C GLY A 130 -4.49 15.11 -1.25
N LEU A 131 -4.33 13.86 -0.88
CA LEU A 131 -4.74 13.36 0.43
C LEU A 131 -4.00 14.01 1.62
N GLN A 132 -2.78 14.51 1.39
CA GLN A 132 -1.99 15.21 2.40
C GLN A 132 -2.58 16.58 2.81
N SER A 133 -3.30 17.28 1.93
CA SER A 133 -3.85 18.61 2.23
C SER A 133 -5.12 18.58 3.09
N LYS A 134 -5.64 17.39 3.42
CA LYS A 134 -6.90 17.21 4.15
C LYS A 134 -6.75 16.81 5.63
N ASP A 135 -5.57 16.95 6.23
CA ASP A 135 -5.25 16.71 7.66
C ASP A 135 -5.63 15.35 8.27
N ARG A 136 -6.25 14.44 7.50
CA ARG A 136 -6.69 13.12 7.99
C ARG A 136 -5.55 12.12 8.12
N ILE A 137 -4.39 12.36 7.50
CA ILE A 137 -3.32 11.38 7.41
C ILE A 137 -1.96 12.02 7.71
N ARG A 138 -1.58 12.05 8.99
CA ARG A 138 -0.27 12.61 9.36
C ARG A 138 0.90 11.64 9.18
N TYR A 139 0.69 10.32 9.15
CA TYR A 139 1.80 9.35 9.18
C TYR A 139 1.53 8.05 8.44
N CYS A 140 0.96 8.13 7.26
CA CYS A 140 0.77 6.94 6.45
C CYS A 140 1.53 7.18 5.14
N SER A 141 2.73 6.59 5.07
CA SER A 141 3.51 6.48 3.83
C SER A 141 2.76 5.55 2.88
N PHE A 142 1.64 6.02 2.34
CA PHE A 142 0.90 5.25 1.37
C PHE A 142 1.64 5.29 0.04
N PHE A 143 2.13 4.11 -0.34
CA PHE A 143 2.07 3.61 -1.71
C PHE A 143 2.62 4.56 -2.75
N LEU A 144 3.93 4.69 -2.69
CA LEU A 144 4.68 5.08 -3.84
C LEU A 144 4.78 3.87 -4.81
N PRO A 145 4.81 4.14 -6.11
CA PRO A 145 4.69 3.19 -7.22
C PRO A 145 6.02 2.43 -7.38
N TYR A 146 6.34 1.51 -6.50
CA TYR A 146 7.63 0.82 -6.58
C TYR A 146 7.47 -0.67 -6.84
N VAL A 147 8.56 -1.32 -7.25
CA VAL A 147 8.62 -2.78 -7.44
C VAL A 147 8.77 -3.46 -6.09
N VAL A 148 9.72 -2.96 -5.29
CA VAL A 148 10.00 -3.48 -3.95
C VAL A 148 10.28 -2.32 -3.01
N CYS A 149 9.65 -2.36 -1.84
CA CYS A 149 9.97 -1.54 -0.69
C CYS A 149 10.79 -2.38 0.29
N VAL A 150 12.03 -1.96 0.56
CA VAL A 150 12.87 -2.57 1.59
C VAL A 150 12.85 -1.65 2.80
N ILE A 151 12.34 -2.16 3.92
CA ILE A 151 12.28 -1.43 5.19
C ILE A 151 13.43 -1.91 6.07
N LEU A 152 14.38 -1.02 6.32
CA LEU A 152 15.45 -1.16 7.30
C LEU A 152 15.00 -0.52 8.61
N LEU A 153 14.75 -1.36 9.61
CA LEU A 153 14.40 -0.89 10.94
C LEU A 153 15.68 -0.51 11.70
N SER A 154 15.94 0.80 11.81
CA SER A 154 16.93 1.31 12.77
C SER A 154 16.32 1.32 14.17
N ARG A 155 17.17 1.18 15.18
CA ARG A 155 16.78 1.08 16.59
C ARG A 155 15.93 2.30 17.00
N ALA A 156 14.89 2.06 17.81
CA ALA A 156 14.39 3.11 18.69
C ALA A 156 15.45 3.32 19.78
N SER A 157 16.05 4.52 19.81
CA SER A 157 16.90 5.00 20.89
C SER A 157 16.07 5.57 22.03
#